data_AF-A0A496LCX1-F1
#
_entry.id   AF-A0A496LCX1-F1
#
_cell.length_a   1.000
_cell.length_b   1.000
_cell.length_c   1.000
_cell.angle_alpha   90.00
_cell.angle_beta   90.00
_cell.angle_gamma   90.00
#
_symmetry.space_group_name_H-M   'P 1'
#
loop_
_entity.id
_entity.type
_entity.pdbx_description
1 polymer ?
#
loop_
_entity_poly.entity_id
_entity_poly.type
_entity_poly.pdbx_seq_one_letter_code
_entity_poly.pdbx_strand_id
1 'polypeptide(L)'
;MKPTYRQLLFTFFKIGAFTFGGGYAMISLIENELVTKNRWLDCDTFYNYLSIAQMSPGILAVNISILMGNLFFGKKGAVLCVISTCLPAFTIILLISAFFVRFRDNTVVNNVFHGVRPVVIALIALPVLSMCKKAKIGLFTALIPIAVVVAIVVFRISPVYIIVVSVAVALIWAAVKNKR
;
A
#
# COMPACT_ATOMS: atom_id res chain seq x y z
N MET A 1 -26.97 7.36 3.23
CA MET A 1 -27.09 8.08 4.52
C MET A 1 -25.72 8.57 4.96
N LYS A 2 -25.60 9.75 5.60
CA LYS A 2 -24.30 10.23 6.10
C LYS A 2 -23.91 9.52 7.41
N PRO A 3 -22.67 9.04 7.55
CA PRO A 3 -22.18 8.46 8.80
C PRO A 3 -22.10 9.50 9.92
N THR A 4 -22.05 9.03 11.16
CA THR A 4 -21.60 9.84 12.31
C THR A 4 -20.07 9.75 12.45
N TYR A 5 -19.41 10.77 13.02
CA TYR A 5 -17.95 10.76 13.26
C TYR A 5 -17.47 9.48 13.94
N ARG A 6 -18.16 9.05 15.00
CA ARG A 6 -17.81 7.83 15.75
C ARG A 6 -17.89 6.56 14.91
N GLN A 7 -18.92 6.46 14.06
CA GLN A 7 -19.08 5.30 13.17
C GLN A 7 -17.97 5.24 12.13
N LEU A 8 -17.65 6.39 11.52
CA LEU A 8 -16.59 6.49 10.52
C LEU A 8 -15.22 6.13 11.13
N LEU A 9 -14.89 6.70 12.31
CA LEU A 9 -13.68 6.39 13.06
C LEU A 9 -13.56 4.90 13.36
N PHE A 10 -14.63 4.29 13.90
CA PHE A 10 -14.62 2.88 14.26
C PHE A 10 -14.50 1.96 13.03
N THR A 11 -15.16 2.31 11.93
CA THR A 11 -15.03 1.58 10.66
C THR A 11 -13.60 1.64 10.13
N PHE A 12 -12.98 2.82 10.08
CA PHE A 12 -11.59 2.96 9.62
C PHE A 12 -10.55 2.39 10.58
N PHE A 13 -10.82 2.40 11.88
CA PHE A 13 -10.04 1.69 12.89
C PHE A 13 -10.10 0.17 12.68
N LYS A 14 -11.29 -0.37 12.44
CA LYS A 14 -11.47 -1.79 12.12
C LYS A 14 -10.77 -2.14 10.81
N ILE A 15 -10.93 -1.35 9.76
CA ILE A 15 -10.22 -1.54 8.49
C ILE A 15 -8.72 -1.58 8.75
N GLY A 16 -8.16 -0.61 9.46
CA GLY A 16 -6.75 -0.55 9.83
C GLY A 16 -6.26 -1.77 10.62
N ALA A 17 -7.09 -2.28 11.53
CA ALA A 17 -6.80 -3.47 12.33
C ALA A 17 -6.82 -4.77 11.52
N PHE A 18 -7.60 -4.82 10.43
CA PHE A 18 -7.82 -6.03 9.62
C PHE A 18 -7.32 -5.89 8.17
N THR A 19 -6.31 -5.04 7.94
CA THR A 19 -5.68 -4.84 6.61
C THR A 19 -4.73 -6.00 6.22
N PHE A 20 -5.01 -7.23 6.66
CA PHE A 20 -4.20 -8.41 6.34
C PHE A 20 -4.72 -9.08 5.06
N GLY A 21 -3.84 -9.36 4.09
CA GLY A 21 -4.22 -10.06 2.85
C GLY A 21 -3.95 -9.33 1.52
N GLY A 22 -3.20 -8.22 1.54
CA GLY A 22 -2.83 -7.47 0.33
C GLY A 22 -3.91 -6.49 -0.15
N GLY A 23 -3.62 -5.77 -1.23
CA GLY A 23 -4.45 -4.64 -1.69
C GLY A 23 -5.91 -5.01 -2.00
N TYR A 24 -6.15 -6.18 -2.60
CA TYR A 24 -7.51 -6.60 -2.97
C TYR A 24 -8.39 -6.98 -1.77
N ALA A 25 -7.84 -7.69 -0.78
CA ALA A 25 -8.59 -8.03 0.44
C ALA A 25 -9.02 -6.78 1.21
N MET A 26 -8.12 -5.78 1.26
CA MET A 26 -8.41 -4.47 1.85
C MET A 26 -9.53 -3.74 1.11
N ILE A 27 -9.49 -3.68 -0.23
CA ILE A 27 -10.54 -3.01 -1.02
C ILE A 27 -11.90 -3.65 -0.75
N SER A 28 -11.99 -4.99 -0.79
CA SER A 28 -13.25 -5.71 -0.53
C SER A 28 -13.77 -5.47 0.89
N LEU A 29 -12.88 -5.36 1.89
CA LEU A 29 -13.27 -5.04 3.26
C LEU A 29 -13.86 -3.63 3.38
N ILE A 30 -13.22 -2.64 2.73
CA ILE A 30 -13.69 -1.26 2.73
C ILE A 30 -15.02 -1.13 1.98
N GLU A 31 -15.13 -1.73 0.80
CA GLU A 31 -16.35 -1.77 0.00
C GLU A 31 -17.51 -2.38 0.80
N ASN A 32 -17.29 -3.52 1.45
CA ASN A 32 -18.30 -4.18 2.26
C ASN A 32 -18.76 -3.31 3.45
N GLU A 33 -17.86 -2.62 4.15
CA GLU A 33 -18.24 -1.74 5.25
C GLU A 33 -18.94 -0.46 4.76
N LEU A 34 -18.46 0.19 3.69
CA LEU A 34 -19.00 1.49 3.25
C LEU A 34 -20.26 1.37 2.37
N VAL A 35 -20.31 0.37 1.49
CA VAL A 35 -21.34 0.20 0.47
C VAL A 35 -22.37 -0.82 0.93
N THR A 36 -21.95 -2.06 1.22
CA THR A 36 -22.90 -3.16 1.48
C THR A 36 -23.57 -3.04 2.85
N LYS A 37 -22.77 -2.91 3.90
CA LYS A 37 -23.23 -3.00 5.29
C LYS A 37 -23.83 -1.70 5.79
N ASN A 38 -23.11 -0.59 5.65
CA ASN A 38 -23.55 0.69 6.17
C ASN A 38 -24.31 1.55 5.14
N ARG A 39 -24.22 1.23 3.83
CA ARG A 39 -24.91 1.94 2.74
C ARG A 39 -24.72 3.47 2.80
N TRP A 40 -23.49 3.88 3.12
CA TRP A 40 -23.11 5.29 3.17
C TRP A 40 -22.72 5.82 1.78
N LEU A 41 -22.35 4.93 0.88
CA LEU A 41 -21.87 5.22 -0.46
C LEU A 41 -22.46 4.24 -1.47
N ASP A 42 -22.73 4.72 -2.69
CA ASP A 42 -23.03 3.83 -3.82
C ASP A 42 -21.76 3.17 -4.38
N CYS A 43 -21.93 1.99 -5.00
CA CYS A 43 -20.84 1.27 -5.66
C CYS A 43 -20.06 2.16 -6.63
N ASP A 44 -20.75 2.86 -7.55
CA ASP A 44 -20.09 3.66 -8.58
C ASP A 44 -19.26 4.80 -7.97
N THR A 45 -19.80 5.43 -6.92
CA THR A 45 -19.08 6.48 -6.20
C THR A 45 -17.84 5.91 -5.52
N PHE A 46 -17.93 4.71 -4.93
CA PHE A 46 -16.78 4.03 -4.32
C PHE A 46 -15.67 3.77 -5.34
N TYR A 47 -16.01 3.21 -6.50
CA TYR A 47 -15.04 2.91 -7.56
C TYR A 47 -14.40 4.17 -8.16
N ASN A 48 -15.15 5.27 -8.26
CA ASN A 48 -14.59 6.57 -8.67
C ASN A 48 -13.51 7.06 -7.69
N TYR A 49 -13.80 7.03 -6.38
CA TYR A 49 -12.81 7.42 -5.37
C TYR A 49 -11.65 6.41 -5.26
N LEU A 50 -11.91 5.13 -5.42
CA LEU A 50 -10.88 4.09 -5.47
C LEU A 50 -9.89 4.36 -6.62
N SER A 51 -10.39 4.76 -7.78
CA SER A 51 -9.56 5.09 -8.94
C SER A 51 -8.63 6.26 -8.64
N ILE A 52 -9.15 7.33 -8.02
CA ILE A 52 -8.35 8.48 -7.57
C ILE A 52 -7.30 8.04 -6.54
N ALA A 53 -7.67 7.17 -5.61
CA ALA A 53 -6.76 6.66 -4.58
C ALA A 53 -5.60 5.84 -5.17
N GLN A 54 -5.86 5.07 -6.24
CA GLN A 54 -4.88 4.25 -6.93
C GLN A 54 -3.92 5.07 -7.80
N MET A 55 -4.39 6.19 -8.36
CA MET A 55 -3.52 7.12 -9.11
C MET A 55 -2.60 7.91 -8.18
N SER A 56 -3.00 8.08 -6.91
CA SER A 56 -2.21 8.80 -5.91
C SER A 56 -1.05 7.94 -5.41
N PRO A 57 0.18 8.47 -5.34
CA PRO A 57 1.30 7.73 -4.76
C PRO A 57 1.05 7.49 -3.26
N GLY A 58 1.38 6.29 -2.77
CA GLY A 58 1.30 5.95 -1.35
C GLY A 58 0.57 4.66 -1.04
N ILE A 59 0.19 4.50 0.23
CA ILE A 59 -0.49 3.31 0.72
C ILE A 59 -1.99 3.44 0.44
N LEU A 60 -2.55 2.50 -0.32
CA LEU A 60 -3.94 2.56 -0.78
C LEU A 60 -4.95 2.75 0.36
N ALA A 61 -4.81 2.03 1.49
CA ALA A 61 -5.67 2.20 2.67
C ALA A 61 -5.70 3.64 3.18
N VAL A 62 -4.54 4.29 3.24
CA VAL A 62 -4.41 5.66 3.73
C VAL A 62 -5.03 6.63 2.72
N ASN A 63 -4.76 6.46 1.42
CA ASN A 63 -5.32 7.31 0.37
C ASN A 63 -6.86 7.25 0.35
N ILE A 64 -7.44 6.05 0.42
CA ILE A 64 -8.90 5.89 0.51
C ILE A 64 -9.44 6.49 1.80
N SER A 65 -8.76 6.30 2.93
CA SER A 65 -9.14 6.87 4.23
C SER A 65 -9.20 8.40 4.20
N ILE A 66 -8.22 9.06 3.56
CA ILE A 66 -8.20 10.51 3.31
C ILE A 66 -9.42 10.93 2.49
N LEU A 67 -9.63 10.27 1.34
CA LEU A 67 -10.69 10.64 0.40
C LEU A 67 -12.09 10.45 1.00
N MET A 68 -12.32 9.33 1.67
CA MET A 68 -13.59 9.03 2.34
C MET A 68 -13.82 9.97 3.53
N GLY A 69 -12.79 10.21 4.35
CA GLY A 69 -12.87 11.17 5.46
C GLY A 69 -13.19 12.59 4.97
N ASN A 70 -12.57 13.01 3.86
CA ASN A 70 -12.85 14.30 3.23
C ASN A 70 -14.26 14.36 2.63
N LEU A 71 -14.74 13.28 2.03
CA LEU A 71 -16.08 13.20 1.45
C LEU A 71 -17.18 13.37 2.51
N PHE A 72 -17.05 12.73 3.67
CA PHE A 72 -18.10 12.76 4.69
C PHE A 72 -18.03 13.98 5.62
N PHE A 73 -16.83 14.42 6.01
CA PHE A 73 -16.64 15.47 7.02
C PHE A 73 -15.55 16.50 6.66
N GLY A 74 -15.18 16.60 5.39
CA GLY A 74 -14.14 17.53 4.92
C GLY A 74 -12.77 17.25 5.52
N LYS A 75 -11.90 18.27 5.53
CA LYS A 75 -10.50 18.15 5.94
C LYS A 75 -10.32 17.55 7.35
N LYS A 76 -11.22 17.88 8.29
CA LYS A 76 -11.17 17.32 9.65
C LYS A 76 -11.44 15.81 9.64
N GLY A 77 -12.43 15.36 8.87
CA GLY A 77 -12.70 13.94 8.67
C GLY A 77 -11.53 13.19 8.07
N ALA A 78 -10.86 13.78 7.08
CA ALA A 78 -9.68 13.18 6.45
C ALA A 78 -8.57 12.86 7.47
N VAL A 79 -8.21 13.83 8.31
CA VAL A 79 -7.18 13.65 9.34
C VAL A 79 -7.59 12.58 10.36
N LEU A 80 -8.83 12.64 10.83
CA LEU A 80 -9.39 11.70 11.80
C LEU A 80 -9.41 10.25 11.27
N CYS A 81 -9.80 10.07 10.00
CA CYS A 81 -9.81 8.77 9.34
C CYS A 81 -8.39 8.21 9.21
N VAL A 82 -7.42 9.02 8.77
CA VAL A 82 -6.01 8.60 8.65
C VAL A 82 -5.45 8.13 9.99
N ILE A 83 -5.65 8.92 11.04
CA ILE A 83 -5.20 8.56 12.39
C ILE A 83 -5.85 7.23 12.78
N SER A 84 -7.15 7.08 12.60
CA SER A 84 -7.87 5.85 12.95
C SER A 84 -7.39 4.63 12.17
N THR A 85 -7.09 4.78 10.89
CA THR A 85 -6.56 3.68 10.06
C THR A 85 -5.15 3.28 10.49
N CYS A 86 -4.31 4.22 10.90
CA CYS A 86 -2.92 3.94 11.28
C CYS A 86 -2.77 3.50 12.74
N LEU A 87 -3.68 3.92 13.62
CA LEU A 87 -3.63 3.70 15.07
C LEU A 87 -3.50 2.21 15.47
N PRO A 88 -4.24 1.25 14.87
CA PRO A 88 -4.14 -0.16 15.24
C PRO A 88 -2.74 -0.72 15.00
N ALA A 89 -2.21 -0.52 13.78
CA ALA A 89 -0.88 -1.01 13.41
C ALA A 89 0.22 -0.35 14.26
N PHE A 90 0.11 0.96 14.48
CA PHE A 90 1.03 1.70 15.34
C PHE A 90 1.02 1.17 16.79
N THR A 91 -0.17 0.94 17.35
CA THR A 91 -0.33 0.44 18.73
C THR A 91 0.24 -0.97 18.87
N ILE A 92 -0.03 -1.86 17.90
CA ILE A 92 0.49 -3.23 17.90
C ILE A 92 2.02 -3.23 17.86
N ILE A 93 2.62 -2.45 16.96
CA ILE A 93 4.08 -2.37 16.84
C ILE A 93 4.71 -1.78 18.10
N LEU A 94 4.12 -0.73 18.66
CA LEU A 94 4.62 -0.09 19.88
C LEU A 94 4.57 -1.06 21.06
N LEU A 95 3.48 -1.82 21.20
CA LEU A 95 3.33 -2.83 22.24
C LEU A 95 4.38 -3.93 22.06
N ILE A 96 4.51 -4.50 20.86
CA ILE A 96 5.53 -5.52 20.57
C ILE A 96 6.94 -4.99 20.88
N SER A 97 7.25 -3.75 20.47
CA SER A 97 8.55 -3.13 20.72
C SER A 97 8.83 -2.92 22.21
N ALA A 98 7.84 -2.44 22.98
CA ALA A 98 7.99 -2.22 24.42
C ALA A 98 8.27 -3.52 25.17
N PHE A 99 7.57 -4.61 24.81
CA PHE A 99 7.85 -5.94 25.37
C PHE A 99 9.21 -6.47 24.90
N PHE A 100 9.57 -6.27 23.63
CA PHE A 100 10.83 -6.76 23.07
C PHE A 100 12.07 -6.20 23.79
N VAL A 101 12.09 -4.91 24.12
CA VAL A 101 13.23 -4.27 24.80
C VAL A 101 13.57 -4.98 26.11
N ARG A 102 12.57 -5.54 26.81
CA ARG A 102 12.76 -6.27 28.07
C ARG A 102 13.39 -7.66 27.90
N PHE A 103 13.24 -8.29 26.74
CA PHE A 103 13.70 -9.66 26.47
C PHE A 103 14.81 -9.73 25.41
N ARG A 104 15.37 -8.59 25.01
CA ARG A 104 16.35 -8.49 23.94
C ARG A 104 17.64 -9.29 24.23
N ASP A 105 18.03 -9.38 25.50
CA ASP A 105 19.25 -10.10 25.91
C ASP A 105 19.08 -11.63 25.92
N ASN A 106 17.87 -12.14 25.69
CA ASN A 106 17.63 -13.57 25.56
C ASN A 106 18.07 -14.07 24.18
N THR A 107 19.02 -15.00 24.16
CA THR A 107 19.59 -15.62 22.96
C THR A 107 18.52 -16.27 22.07
N VAL A 108 17.46 -16.84 22.66
CA VAL A 108 16.35 -17.45 21.91
C VAL A 108 15.59 -16.39 21.11
N VAL A 109 15.29 -15.24 21.73
CA VAL A 109 14.56 -14.16 21.08
C VAL A 109 15.39 -13.60 19.93
N ASN A 110 16.69 -13.33 20.15
CA ASN A 110 17.58 -12.84 19.10
C ASN A 110 17.62 -13.79 17.88
N ASN A 111 17.71 -15.11 18.11
CA ASN A 111 17.72 -16.11 17.04
C ASN A 111 16.40 -16.14 16.24
N VAL A 112 15.25 -15.95 16.91
CA VAL A 112 13.95 -15.82 16.22
C VAL A 112 13.96 -14.60 15.29
N PHE A 113 14.45 -13.44 15.73
CA PHE A 113 14.53 -12.24 14.88
C PHE A 113 15.49 -12.41 13.70
N HIS A 114 16.58 -13.17 13.87
CA HIS A 114 17.44 -13.57 12.75
C HIS A 114 16.66 -14.41 11.71
N GLY A 115 15.76 -15.29 12.15
CA GLY A 115 14.85 -16.04 11.28
C GLY A 115 13.77 -15.19 10.61
N VAL A 116 13.31 -14.11 11.25
CA VAL A 116 12.29 -13.20 10.68
C VAL A 116 12.84 -12.41 9.48
N ARG A 117 14.12 -12.03 9.48
CA ARG A 117 14.73 -11.26 8.37
C ARG A 117 14.55 -11.90 6.98
N PRO A 118 14.93 -13.17 6.74
CA PRO A 118 14.71 -13.81 5.43
C PRO A 118 13.23 -14.00 5.11
N VAL A 119 12.36 -14.18 6.11
CA VAL A 119 10.90 -14.26 5.91
C VAL A 119 10.37 -12.94 5.35
N VAL A 120 10.81 -11.80 5.89
CA VAL A 120 10.42 -10.47 5.37
C VAL A 120 10.89 -10.28 3.92
N ILE A 121 12.12 -10.71 3.59
CA ILE A 121 12.63 -10.67 2.21
C ILE A 121 11.73 -11.50 1.27
N ALA A 122 11.35 -12.71 1.68
CA ALA A 122 10.45 -13.57 0.90
C ALA A 122 9.05 -12.94 0.74
N LEU A 123 8.50 -12.34 1.80
CA LEU A 123 7.20 -11.66 1.77
C LEU A 123 7.17 -10.46 0.81
N ILE A 124 8.30 -9.78 0.61
CA ILE A 124 8.43 -8.69 -0.37
C ILE A 124 8.66 -9.27 -1.78
N ALA A 125 9.50 -10.29 -1.91
CA ALA A 125 9.85 -10.89 -3.20
C ALA A 125 8.66 -11.62 -3.87
N LEU A 126 7.82 -12.32 -3.09
CA LEU A 126 6.70 -13.10 -3.61
C LEU A 126 5.68 -12.25 -4.42
N PRO A 127 5.20 -11.09 -3.91
CA PRO A 127 4.39 -10.17 -4.70
C PRO A 127 5.06 -9.72 -6.00
N VAL A 128 6.36 -9.40 -5.96
CA VAL A 128 7.12 -8.98 -7.15
C VAL A 128 7.15 -10.09 -8.20
N LEU A 129 7.44 -11.33 -7.79
CA LEU A 129 7.43 -12.49 -8.68
C LEU A 129 6.03 -12.77 -9.26
N SER A 130 4.99 -12.60 -8.45
CA SER A 130 3.60 -12.72 -8.90
C SER A 130 3.25 -11.65 -9.95
N MET A 131 3.68 -10.41 -9.75
CA MET A 131 3.53 -9.33 -10.72
C MET A 131 4.27 -9.63 -12.03
N CYS A 132 5.50 -10.14 -11.95
CA CYS A 132 6.28 -10.55 -13.13
C CYS A 132 5.56 -11.62 -13.96
N LYS A 133 4.98 -12.64 -13.30
CA LYS A 133 4.19 -13.68 -13.98
C LYS A 133 2.94 -13.10 -14.65
N LYS A 134 2.21 -12.22 -13.96
CA LYS A 134 1.00 -11.57 -14.50
C LYS A 134 1.30 -10.66 -15.69
N ALA A 135 2.44 -9.97 -15.67
CA ALA A 135 2.88 -9.11 -16.76
C ALA A 135 3.35 -9.87 -18.01
N LYS A 136 3.37 -11.22 -17.99
CA LYS A 136 3.86 -12.08 -19.09
C LYS A 136 5.22 -11.63 -19.62
N ILE A 137 6.16 -11.36 -18.71
CA ILE A 137 7.51 -10.91 -19.06
C ILE A 137 8.19 -12.00 -19.89
N GLY A 138 8.54 -11.69 -21.15
CA GLY A 138 9.32 -12.56 -22.02
C GLY A 138 10.82 -12.45 -21.71
N LEU A 139 11.66 -13.30 -22.32
CA LEU A 139 13.11 -13.28 -22.13
C LEU A 139 13.74 -11.90 -22.37
N PHE A 140 13.29 -11.19 -23.41
CA PHE A 140 13.79 -9.85 -23.72
C PHE A 140 13.28 -8.78 -22.75
N THR A 141 12.04 -8.88 -22.27
CA THR A 141 11.47 -7.92 -21.31
C THR A 141 11.99 -8.15 -19.88
N ALA A 142 12.53 -9.34 -19.58
CA ALA A 142 13.19 -9.65 -18.32
C ALA A 142 14.56 -8.95 -18.18
N LEU A 143 15.17 -8.53 -19.30
CA LEU A 143 16.44 -7.82 -19.30
C LEU A 143 16.33 -6.45 -18.59
N ILE A 144 15.17 -5.79 -18.71
CA ILE A 144 14.92 -4.46 -18.15
C ILE A 144 15.01 -4.45 -16.61
N PRO A 145 14.25 -5.27 -15.85
CA PRO A 145 14.37 -5.30 -14.39
C PRO A 145 15.75 -5.75 -13.92
N ILE A 146 16.41 -6.66 -14.63
CA ILE A 146 17.78 -7.08 -14.31
C ILE A 146 18.76 -5.91 -14.49
N ALA A 147 18.68 -5.19 -15.61
CA ALA A 147 19.51 -4.01 -15.87
C ALA A 147 19.30 -2.92 -14.82
N VAL A 148 18.05 -2.70 -14.38
CA VAL A 148 17.74 -1.76 -13.29
C VAL A 148 18.36 -2.19 -11.97
N VAL A 149 18.28 -3.48 -11.60
CA VAL A 149 18.91 -3.99 -10.38
C VAL A 149 20.42 -3.81 -10.43
N VAL A 150 21.06 -4.13 -11.57
CA VAL A 150 22.51 -3.93 -11.76
C VAL A 150 22.88 -2.46 -11.68
N ALA A 151 22.11 -1.56 -12.29
CA ALA A 151 22.31 -0.11 -12.22
C ALA A 151 22.25 0.42 -10.77
N ILE A 152 21.32 -0.09 -9.96
CA ILE A 152 21.19 0.33 -8.56
C ILE A 152 22.32 -0.25 -7.71
N VAL A 153 22.61 -1.55 -7.84
CA VAL A 153 23.54 -2.26 -6.94
C VAL A 153 25.00 -1.96 -7.27
N VAL A 154 25.36 -1.97 -8.57
CA VAL A 154 26.76 -1.79 -9.01
C VAL A 154 27.10 -0.32 -9.17
N PHE A 155 26.25 0.45 -9.85
CA PHE A 155 26.53 1.86 -10.16
C PHE A 155 26.02 2.83 -9.08
N ARG A 156 25.34 2.32 -8.04
CA ARG A 156 24.77 3.12 -6.92
C ARG A 156 23.90 4.29 -7.37
N ILE A 157 23.27 4.16 -8.54
CA ILE A 157 22.38 5.18 -9.07
C ILE A 157 21.12 5.21 -8.20
N SER A 158 20.73 6.40 -7.75
CA SER A 158 19.50 6.56 -6.98
C SER A 158 18.30 6.06 -7.80
N PRO A 159 17.40 5.22 -7.24
CA PRO A 159 16.20 4.75 -7.91
C PRO A 159 15.34 5.88 -8.49
N VAL A 160 15.39 7.07 -7.88
CA VAL A 160 14.67 8.26 -8.34
C VAL A 160 15.04 8.62 -9.78
N TYR A 161 16.34 8.61 -10.13
CA TYR A 161 16.79 8.94 -11.49
C TYR A 161 16.30 7.90 -12.50
N ILE A 162 16.31 6.62 -12.13
CA ILE A 162 15.84 5.53 -12.99
C ILE A 162 14.35 5.69 -13.30
N ILE A 163 13.54 6.05 -12.30
CA ILE A 163 12.11 6.32 -12.47
C ILE A 163 11.90 7.49 -13.43
N VAL A 164 12.60 8.62 -13.21
CA VAL A 164 12.47 9.81 -14.06
C VAL A 164 12.84 9.52 -15.51
N VAL A 165 13.97 8.82 -15.73
CA VAL A 165 14.41 8.43 -17.08
C VAL A 165 13.41 7.47 -17.73
N SER A 166 12.88 6.51 -16.98
CA SER A 166 11.90 5.55 -17.50
C SER A 166 10.61 6.24 -17.95
N VAL A 167 10.11 7.21 -17.18
CA VAL A 167 8.96 8.04 -17.55
C VAL A 167 9.26 8.88 -18.79
N ALA A 168 10.43 9.53 -18.85
CA ALA A 168 10.82 10.33 -20.00
C ALA A 168 10.92 9.49 -21.28
N VAL A 169 11.59 8.34 -21.22
CA VAL A 169 11.71 7.40 -22.36
C VAL A 169 10.33 6.91 -22.80
N ALA A 170 9.44 6.58 -21.85
CA ALA A 170 8.08 6.16 -22.17
C ALA A 170 7.27 7.25 -22.87
N LEU A 171 7.36 8.51 -22.41
CA LEU A 171 6.68 9.65 -23.03
C LEU A 171 7.20 9.94 -24.44
N ILE A 172 8.52 9.90 -24.64
CA ILE A 172 9.14 10.10 -25.95
C ILE A 172 8.69 9.00 -26.92
N TRP A 173 8.71 7.74 -26.48
CA TRP A 173 8.28 6.62 -27.31
C TRP A 173 6.78 6.70 -27.67
N ALA A 174 5.94 7.09 -26.71
CA ALA A 174 4.51 7.31 -26.95
C ALA A 174 4.26 8.45 -27.95
N ALA A 175 5.00 9.57 -27.84
CA ALA A 175 4.88 10.69 -28.76
C ALA A 175 5.33 10.36 -30.20
N VAL A 176 6.36 9.53 -30.35
CA VAL A 176 6.86 9.07 -31.66
C VAL A 176 5.88 8.08 -32.30
N LYS A 177 5.26 7.20 -31.50
CA LYS A 177 4.31 6.20 -32.01
C LYS A 177 2.95 6.79 -32.36
N ASN A 178 2.49 7.83 -31.64
CA ASN A 178 1.23 8.52 -31.93
C ASN A 178 1.29 9.44 -33.16
N LYS A 179 2.46 9.55 -33.82
CA LYS A 179 2.66 10.26 -35.09
C LYS A 179 2.74 9.33 -36.32
N ARG A 180 2.62 8.01 -36.13
CA ARG A 180 2.45 7.01 -37.20
C ARG A 180 1.03 6.47 -37.16
#